data_AF-A0A2D0HCE5-F1
#
_entry.id   AF-A0A2D0HCE5-F1
#
_cell.length_a   1.000
_cell.length_b   1.000
_cell.length_c   1.000
_cell.angle_alpha   90.00
_cell.angle_beta   90.00
_cell.angle_gamma   90.00
#
_symmetry.space_group_name_H-M   'P 1'
#
loop_
_entity.id
_entity.type
_entity.pdbx_description
1 polymer ?
#
loop_
_entity_poly.entity_id
_entity_poly.type
_entity_poly.pdbx_seq_one_letter_code
_entity_poly.pdbx_strand_id
1 'polypeptide(L)'
;MNTSASFQGSSSPFEFFNFDFTIPVSEKVPSLEEQSSDFPQTTQDADLLRQLSFIPGLKEILMLRQVHALEHATVWVLSESKSAYSASAESTNVQLDNELLGGLSTDQGFYLYGEVNISDLRRAVTLARHRITSGEWDLAVHPRCGTNLSVAMLLTAGLAVGVHLLLPFRPIEQLIGLGLAATTAAELAPDLGSMAQRYLTTAIPFNLAIENITRTRDVWGREAHFVKVGWQE
;
A
#
# COMPACT_ATOMS: atom_id res chain seq x y z
N MET A 1 -1.21 -7.55 57.49
CA MET A 1 0.25 -7.39 57.55
C MET A 1 0.75 -7.31 56.12
N ASN A 2 1.15 -6.11 55.70
CA ASN A 2 1.75 -5.83 54.40
C ASN A 2 3.23 -6.19 54.45
N THR A 3 3.76 -6.84 53.42
CA THR A 3 5.20 -6.85 53.17
C THR A 3 5.45 -6.89 51.67
N SER A 4 5.96 -5.76 51.18
CA SER A 4 6.47 -5.55 49.82
C SER A 4 7.83 -6.21 49.66
N ALA A 5 8.13 -6.72 48.47
CA ALA A 5 9.51 -6.97 48.04
C ALA A 5 9.66 -6.53 46.58
N SER A 6 10.49 -5.50 46.38
CA SER A 6 10.98 -4.98 45.12
C SER A 6 12.13 -5.84 44.60
N PHE A 7 12.25 -6.00 43.28
CA PHE A 7 13.51 -6.41 42.66
C PHE A 7 13.80 -5.54 41.42
N GLN A 8 14.96 -4.90 41.47
CA GLN A 8 15.64 -4.13 40.42
C GLN A 8 16.17 -5.13 39.37
N GLY A 9 15.98 -4.97 38.06
CA GLY A 9 16.58 -3.92 37.25
C GLY A 9 17.85 -4.44 36.57
N SER A 10 17.78 -4.87 35.30
CA SER A 10 18.96 -5.03 34.43
C SER A 10 18.62 -4.85 32.94
N SER A 11 18.98 -3.67 32.44
CA SER A 11 19.62 -3.36 31.15
C SER A 11 19.02 -3.89 29.84
N SER A 12 18.32 -3.00 29.12
CA SER A 12 18.16 -3.04 27.66
C SER A 12 19.21 -2.12 27.01
N PRO A 13 19.97 -2.54 25.97
CA PRO A 13 21.14 -1.80 25.51
C PRO A 13 20.86 -1.03 24.21
N PHE A 14 19.92 -0.07 24.18
CA PHE A 14 19.80 0.86 23.04
C PHE A 14 19.18 2.19 23.49
N GLU A 15 19.93 3.00 24.24
CA GLU A 15 19.69 4.45 24.32
C GLU A 15 20.82 5.16 23.57
N PHE A 16 20.55 5.59 22.36
CA PHE A 16 21.40 6.50 21.61
C PHE A 16 20.59 7.77 21.34
N PHE A 17 21.16 8.91 21.74
CA PHE A 17 20.64 10.29 21.67
C PHE A 17 19.86 10.80 22.90
N ASN A 18 20.57 11.00 24.03
CA ASN A 18 20.24 12.06 24.99
C ASN A 18 20.84 13.38 24.49
N PHE A 19 20.02 14.27 23.96
CA PHE A 19 20.38 15.67 23.77
C PHE A 19 19.73 16.50 24.88
N ASP A 20 20.52 16.81 25.92
CA ASP A 20 20.16 17.82 26.92
C ASP A 20 20.21 19.20 26.26
N PHE A 21 19.03 19.81 26.06
CA PHE A 21 18.92 21.23 25.77
C PHE A 21 18.13 21.90 26.90
N THR A 22 18.86 22.40 27.90
CA THR A 22 18.31 23.27 28.95
C THR A 22 17.89 24.61 28.34
N ILE A 23 16.59 24.91 28.36
CA ILE A 23 16.04 26.27 28.18
C ILE A 23 15.04 26.56 29.32
N PRO A 24 15.06 27.76 29.92
CA PRO A 24 14.36 28.05 31.15
C PRO A 24 12.84 28.22 30.95
N VAL A 25 12.14 27.84 32.01
CA VAL A 25 10.70 27.96 32.25
C VAL A 25 10.20 29.38 31.99
N SER A 26 9.22 29.52 31.09
CA SER A 26 8.24 30.60 31.13
C SER A 26 6.91 30.14 30.53
N GLU A 27 6.06 29.67 31.44
CA GLU A 27 4.60 29.76 31.49
C GLU A 27 3.77 29.65 30.19
N LYS A 28 2.86 28.65 30.25
CA LYS A 28 1.62 28.44 29.47
C LYS A 28 1.72 27.39 28.35
N VAL A 29 1.62 26.12 28.77
CA VAL A 29 1.42 24.95 27.90
C VAL A 29 -0.07 24.86 27.54
N PRO A 30 -0.47 25.00 26.26
CA PRO A 30 -1.73 24.44 25.82
C PRO A 30 -1.56 22.92 25.75
N SER A 31 -2.45 22.18 26.40
CA SER A 31 -2.54 20.72 26.29
C SER A 31 -2.76 20.33 24.83
N LEU A 32 -1.69 19.94 24.15
CA LEU A 32 -1.77 19.19 22.91
C LEU A 32 -1.76 17.72 23.31
N GLU A 33 -2.92 17.10 23.21
CA GLU A 33 -3.04 15.66 23.08
C GLU A 33 -2.13 15.25 21.90
N GLU A 34 -0.97 14.67 22.19
CA GLU A 34 -0.26 13.82 21.23
C GLU A 34 -1.12 12.57 21.01
N GLN A 35 -2.21 12.71 20.26
CA GLN A 35 -2.80 11.58 19.56
C GLN A 35 -1.84 11.25 18.43
N SER A 36 -1.01 10.23 18.64
CA SER A 36 -0.49 9.42 17.55
C SER A 36 -1.70 8.80 16.84
N SER A 37 -2.33 9.54 15.92
CA SER A 37 -3.44 8.99 15.16
C SER A 37 -2.85 8.03 14.13
N ASP A 38 -2.98 6.73 14.37
CA ASP A 38 -2.75 5.64 13.40
C ASP A 38 -3.66 5.75 12.14
N PHE A 39 -4.42 6.84 12.04
CA PHE A 39 -5.45 7.14 11.07
C PHE A 39 -4.90 8.16 10.05
N PRO A 40 -4.97 7.91 8.73
CA PRO A 40 -4.57 8.87 7.71
C PRO A 40 -5.39 10.15 7.81
N GLN A 41 -4.70 11.28 7.75
CA GLN A 41 -5.30 12.60 7.84
C GLN A 41 -5.71 13.11 6.45
N THR A 42 -6.90 13.71 6.37
CA THR A 42 -7.51 14.15 5.10
C THR A 42 -6.71 15.21 4.35
N THR A 43 -5.94 16.06 5.05
CA THR A 43 -5.18 17.15 4.44
C THR A 43 -3.69 16.87 4.30
N GLN A 44 -3.20 15.72 4.78
CA GLN A 44 -1.76 15.43 4.90
C GLN A 44 -0.99 15.64 3.59
N ASP A 45 -1.47 15.06 2.48
CA ASP A 45 -0.79 15.15 1.20
C ASP A 45 -0.90 16.57 0.59
N ALA A 46 -2.01 17.27 0.81
CA ALA A 46 -2.17 18.66 0.39
C ALA A 46 -1.24 19.61 1.14
N ASP A 47 -1.10 19.41 2.45
CA ASP A 47 -0.20 20.21 3.29
C ASP A 47 1.26 19.94 2.95
N LEU A 48 1.64 18.68 2.72
CA LEU A 48 2.96 18.31 2.20
C LEU A 48 3.26 18.98 0.87
N LEU A 49 2.31 18.95 -0.07
CA LEU A 49 2.49 19.57 -1.38
C LEU A 49 2.62 21.09 -1.29
N ARG A 50 1.89 21.75 -0.36
CA ARG A 50 2.01 23.19 -0.12
C ARG A 50 3.37 23.57 0.49
N GLN A 51 3.88 22.76 1.42
CA GLN A 51 5.16 23.03 2.11
C GLN A 51 6.37 22.73 1.21
N LEU A 52 6.27 21.69 0.38
CA LEU A 52 7.37 21.16 -0.42
C LEU A 52 7.14 21.31 -1.92
N SER A 53 6.37 22.33 -2.35
CA SER A 53 6.03 22.58 -3.75
C SER A 53 7.23 22.82 -4.66
N PHE A 54 8.42 23.05 -4.09
CA PHE A 54 9.67 23.23 -4.80
C PHE A 54 10.34 21.90 -5.21
N ILE A 55 9.91 20.75 -4.66
CA ILE A 55 10.48 19.44 -5.00
C ILE A 55 9.87 18.96 -6.34
N PRO A 56 10.67 18.80 -7.40
CA PRO A 56 10.17 18.29 -8.67
C PRO A 56 9.65 16.86 -8.52
N GLY A 57 8.50 16.55 -9.10
CA GLY A 57 7.94 15.19 -9.09
C GLY A 57 7.12 14.84 -7.84
N LEU A 58 7.09 15.70 -6.81
CA LEU A 58 6.39 15.39 -5.55
C LEU A 58 4.88 15.20 -5.78
N LYS A 59 4.26 16.09 -6.57
CA LYS A 59 2.83 16.00 -6.87
C LYS A 59 2.50 14.70 -7.58
N GLU A 60 3.32 14.31 -8.54
CA GLU A 60 3.16 13.10 -9.35
C GLU A 60 3.26 11.85 -8.47
N ILE A 61 4.20 11.82 -7.51
CA ILE A 61 4.34 10.73 -6.54
C ILE A 61 3.11 10.64 -5.62
N LEU A 62 2.65 11.77 -5.08
CA LEU A 62 1.46 11.81 -4.20
C LEU A 62 0.20 11.38 -4.97
N MET A 63 0.01 11.91 -6.19
CA MET A 63 -1.05 11.50 -7.10
C MET A 63 -1.01 9.99 -7.36
N LEU A 64 0.15 9.45 -7.75
CA LEU A 64 0.31 8.03 -8.09
C LEU A 64 -0.11 7.13 -6.92
N ARG A 65 0.29 7.46 -5.69
CA ARG A 65 -0.08 6.70 -4.50
C ARG A 65 -1.59 6.71 -4.24
N GLN A 66 -2.23 7.87 -4.37
CA GLN A 66 -3.68 7.99 -4.21
C GLN A 66 -4.44 7.28 -5.32
N VAL A 67 -3.96 7.38 -6.56
CA VAL A 67 -4.53 6.68 -7.71
C VAL A 67 -4.45 5.17 -7.53
N HIS A 68 -3.32 4.67 -7.04
CA HIS A 68 -3.10 3.25 -6.78
C HIS A 68 -4.05 2.69 -5.72
N ALA A 69 -4.29 3.44 -4.64
CA ALA A 69 -5.30 3.04 -3.65
C ALA A 69 -6.71 3.01 -4.25
N LEU A 70 -7.07 4.00 -5.09
CA LEU A 70 -8.37 4.05 -5.74
C LEU A 70 -8.56 2.91 -6.75
N GLU A 71 -7.50 2.52 -7.46
CA GLU A 71 -7.49 1.35 -8.34
C GLU A 71 -7.80 0.08 -7.55
N HIS A 72 -7.06 -0.18 -6.47
CA HIS A 72 -7.31 -1.32 -5.59
C HIS A 72 -8.74 -1.36 -5.07
N ALA A 73 -9.23 -0.23 -4.54
CA ALA A 73 -10.60 -0.13 -4.05
C ALA A 73 -11.64 -0.39 -5.14
N THR A 74 -11.39 0.08 -6.36
CA THR A 74 -12.28 -0.16 -7.52
C THR A 74 -12.33 -1.65 -7.86
N VAL A 75 -11.18 -2.32 -7.89
CA VAL A 75 -11.10 -3.77 -8.15
C VAL A 75 -11.83 -4.56 -7.07
N TRP A 76 -11.68 -4.20 -5.79
CA TRP A 76 -12.44 -4.80 -4.69
C TRP A 76 -13.95 -4.68 -4.90
N VAL A 77 -14.45 -3.47 -5.15
CA VAL A 77 -15.88 -3.20 -5.34
C VAL A 77 -16.47 -3.94 -6.56
N LEU A 78 -15.74 -3.97 -7.68
CA LEU A 78 -16.17 -4.71 -8.88
C LEU A 78 -16.30 -6.20 -8.60
N SER A 79 -15.39 -6.74 -7.79
CA SER A 79 -15.32 -8.15 -7.54
C SER A 79 -16.36 -8.65 -6.54
N GLU A 80 -16.65 -7.85 -5.51
CA GLU A 80 -17.79 -8.07 -4.62
C GLU A 80 -19.11 -8.08 -5.41
N SER A 81 -19.26 -7.14 -6.35
CA SER A 81 -20.46 -7.05 -7.20
C SER A 81 -20.62 -8.32 -8.04
N LYS A 82 -19.54 -8.80 -8.67
CA LYS A 82 -19.57 -10.03 -9.48
C LYS A 82 -19.88 -11.27 -8.63
N SER A 83 -19.29 -11.39 -7.43
CA SER A 83 -19.58 -12.49 -6.51
C SER A 83 -21.05 -12.51 -6.08
N ALA A 84 -21.66 -11.35 -5.83
CA ALA A 84 -23.09 -11.25 -5.49
C ALA A 84 -24.02 -11.74 -6.62
N TYR A 85 -23.65 -11.54 -7.89
CA TYR A 85 -24.40 -12.07 -9.03
C TYR A 85 -24.14 -13.56 -9.27
N SER A 86 -22.90 -14.04 -9.05
CA SER A 86 -22.53 -15.45 -9.21
C SER A 86 -23.04 -16.35 -8.07
N ALA A 87 -23.36 -15.81 -6.89
CA ALA A 87 -23.85 -16.57 -5.74
C ALA A 87 -25.19 -17.32 -5.99
N SER A 88 -25.89 -17.06 -7.10
CA SER A 88 -27.05 -17.87 -7.54
C SER A 88 -26.67 -19.13 -8.35
N ALA A 89 -25.39 -19.35 -8.65
CA ALA A 89 -24.87 -20.54 -9.32
C ALA A 89 -23.75 -21.17 -8.48
N GLU A 90 -24.11 -22.24 -7.76
CA GLU A 90 -23.23 -23.26 -7.15
C GLU A 90 -21.99 -22.76 -6.37
N SER A 91 -22.17 -22.66 -5.06
CA SER A 91 -21.15 -22.31 -4.06
C SER A 91 -19.96 -23.27 -4.10
N THR A 92 -18.85 -22.85 -4.71
CA THR A 92 -17.54 -23.45 -4.48
C THR A 92 -16.68 -22.45 -3.72
N ASN A 93 -16.36 -22.79 -2.47
CA ASN A 93 -15.58 -21.99 -1.52
C ASN A 93 -14.10 -21.95 -1.96
N VAL A 94 -13.73 -21.23 -3.02
CA VAL A 94 -12.32 -20.88 -3.32
C VAL A 94 -12.26 -19.58 -4.13
N GLN A 95 -11.76 -18.51 -3.49
CA GLN A 95 -11.03 -17.41 -4.11
C GLN A 95 -11.80 -16.51 -5.11
N LEU A 96 -12.35 -15.42 -4.55
CA LEU A 96 -12.79 -14.17 -5.19
C LEU A 96 -12.41 -14.04 -6.69
N ASP A 97 -13.41 -13.99 -7.57
CA ASP A 97 -13.38 -13.91 -9.04
C ASP A 97 -12.65 -12.67 -9.64
N ASN A 98 -11.65 -12.11 -8.94
CA ASN A 98 -10.84 -10.97 -9.37
C ASN A 98 -9.82 -11.38 -10.43
N GLU A 99 -9.59 -12.67 -10.68
CA GLU A 99 -8.50 -13.17 -11.54
C GLU A 99 -8.43 -12.48 -12.92
N LEU A 100 -9.58 -12.08 -13.45
CA LEU A 100 -9.70 -11.47 -14.77
C LEU A 100 -9.54 -9.95 -14.81
N LEU A 101 -9.53 -9.28 -13.65
CA LEU A 101 -9.32 -7.84 -13.56
C LEU A 101 -7.87 -7.55 -13.16
N GLY A 102 -7.21 -6.71 -13.95
CA GLY A 102 -5.88 -6.19 -13.67
C GLY A 102 -5.88 -4.67 -13.81
N GLY A 103 -5.09 -3.98 -12.99
CA GLY A 103 -4.95 -2.54 -13.05
C GLY A 103 -3.52 -2.08 -13.27
N LEU A 104 -3.40 -0.84 -13.76
CA LEU A 104 -2.13 -0.15 -13.93
C LEU A 104 -2.33 1.32 -13.61
N SER A 105 -1.81 1.75 -12.47
CA SER A 105 -1.89 3.13 -11.99
C SER A 105 -0.82 4.03 -12.59
N THR A 106 -1.20 5.27 -12.87
CA THR A 106 -0.34 6.40 -13.27
C THR A 106 -0.63 7.62 -12.38
N ASP A 107 0.14 8.68 -12.52
CA ASP A 107 -0.09 9.95 -11.82
C ASP A 107 -1.31 10.72 -12.36
N GLN A 108 -1.93 10.28 -13.46
CA GLN A 108 -3.09 10.93 -14.10
C GLN A 108 -4.39 10.12 -13.96
N GLY A 109 -4.32 8.91 -13.41
CA GLY A 109 -5.41 7.95 -13.41
C GLY A 109 -4.92 6.51 -13.52
N PHE A 110 -5.83 5.56 -13.69
CA PHE A 110 -5.46 4.17 -13.81
C PHE A 110 -6.14 3.51 -15.01
N TYR A 111 -5.45 2.55 -15.59
CA TYR A 111 -6.02 1.61 -16.55
C TYR A 111 -6.61 0.43 -15.81
N LEU A 112 -7.79 0.01 -16.22
CA LEU A 112 -8.41 -1.24 -15.80
C LEU A 112 -8.57 -2.15 -17.01
N TYR A 113 -7.96 -3.33 -16.92
CA TYR A 113 -8.02 -4.39 -17.91
C TYR A 113 -8.99 -5.48 -17.44
N GLY A 114 -9.70 -6.06 -18.41
CA GLY A 114 -10.69 -7.11 -18.18
C GLY A 114 -12.07 -6.74 -18.71
N GLU A 115 -12.97 -7.71 -18.71
CA GLU A 115 -14.33 -7.53 -19.20
C GLU A 115 -15.19 -6.84 -18.14
N VAL A 116 -15.45 -5.54 -18.33
CA VAL A 116 -16.29 -4.73 -17.45
C VAL A 116 -17.16 -3.78 -18.25
N ASN A 117 -18.43 -3.66 -17.89
CA ASN A 117 -19.29 -2.64 -18.49
C ASN A 117 -18.88 -1.25 -17.97
N ILE A 118 -18.78 -0.26 -18.86
CA ILE A 118 -18.39 1.11 -18.48
C ILE A 118 -19.34 1.74 -17.43
N SER A 119 -20.62 1.37 -17.43
CA SER A 119 -21.60 1.86 -16.46
C SER A 119 -21.37 1.26 -15.07
N ASP A 120 -21.03 -0.03 -15.01
CA ASP A 120 -20.68 -0.72 -13.77
C ASP A 120 -19.35 -0.21 -13.23
N LEU A 121 -18.37 0.01 -14.11
CA LEU A 121 -17.10 0.64 -13.75
C LEU A 121 -17.33 2.03 -13.16
N ARG A 122 -18.15 2.87 -13.80
CA ARG A 122 -18.46 4.20 -13.27
C ARG A 122 -19.06 4.14 -11.86
N ARG A 123 -20.01 3.23 -11.63
CA ARG A 123 -20.59 3.02 -10.31
C ARG A 123 -19.54 2.54 -9.30
N ALA A 124 -18.71 1.58 -9.70
CA ALA A 124 -17.70 0.98 -8.86
C ALA A 124 -16.63 1.99 -8.43
N VAL A 125 -16.10 2.81 -9.35
CA VAL A 125 -15.09 3.84 -9.00
C VAL A 125 -15.67 4.86 -8.01
N THR A 126 -16.91 5.31 -8.24
CA THR A 126 -17.57 6.25 -7.31
C THR A 126 -17.78 5.63 -5.93
N LEU A 127 -18.27 4.38 -5.88
CA LEU A 127 -18.47 3.67 -4.62
C LEU A 127 -17.14 3.38 -3.90
N ALA A 128 -16.13 2.93 -4.65
CA ALA A 128 -14.78 2.67 -4.14
C ALA A 128 -14.17 3.92 -3.50
N ARG A 129 -14.19 5.06 -4.21
CA ARG A 129 -13.73 6.35 -3.68
C ARG A 129 -14.47 6.72 -2.40
N HIS A 130 -15.79 6.51 -2.36
CA HIS A 130 -16.59 6.82 -1.17
C HIS A 130 -16.20 5.92 0.01
N ARG A 131 -16.15 4.60 -0.17
CA ARG A 131 -15.82 3.63 0.88
C ARG A 131 -14.42 3.85 1.46
N ILE A 132 -13.41 3.96 0.60
CA ILE A 132 -12.02 4.13 1.04
C ILE A 132 -11.80 5.46 1.76
N THR A 133 -12.44 6.55 1.33
CA THR A 133 -12.33 7.85 2.02
C THR A 133 -13.21 7.92 3.28
N SER A 134 -14.19 7.02 3.43
CA SER A 134 -15.06 6.95 4.61
C SER A 134 -14.55 6.01 5.72
N GLY A 135 -13.36 5.40 5.54
CA GLY A 135 -12.71 4.60 6.59
C GLY A 135 -12.39 3.16 6.21
N GLU A 136 -12.84 2.66 5.06
CA GLU A 136 -12.51 1.31 4.59
C GLU A 136 -11.10 1.28 3.96
N TRP A 137 -10.08 1.61 4.74
CA TRP A 137 -8.71 1.82 4.25
C TRP A 137 -7.99 0.57 3.81
N ASP A 138 -8.42 -0.60 4.27
CA ASP A 138 -7.86 -1.87 3.81
C ASP A 138 -8.16 -2.13 2.32
N LEU A 139 -9.12 -1.41 1.72
CA LEU A 139 -9.33 -1.37 0.27
C LEU A 139 -8.12 -0.81 -0.50
N ALA A 140 -7.21 -0.08 0.18
CA ALA A 140 -5.98 0.43 -0.42
C ALA A 140 -4.93 -0.67 -0.64
N VAL A 141 -5.10 -1.87 -0.09
CA VAL A 141 -4.16 -2.99 -0.23
C VAL A 141 -4.84 -4.11 -0.98
N HIS A 142 -4.13 -4.72 -1.94
CA HIS A 142 -4.65 -5.82 -2.74
C HIS A 142 -3.65 -6.98 -2.83
N PRO A 143 -4.09 -8.25 -2.63
CA PRO A 143 -3.18 -9.40 -2.57
C PRO A 143 -2.44 -9.68 -3.89
N ARG A 144 -3.01 -9.27 -5.03
CA ARG A 144 -2.42 -9.46 -6.36
C ARG A 144 -1.76 -8.20 -6.93
N CYS A 145 -1.43 -7.23 -6.07
CA CYS A 145 -0.70 -6.04 -6.50
C CYS A 145 0.72 -6.41 -6.98
N GLY A 146 1.17 -5.77 -8.06
CA GLY A 146 2.54 -5.95 -8.58
C GLY A 146 3.64 -5.62 -7.56
N THR A 147 3.35 -4.73 -6.59
CA THR A 147 4.27 -4.44 -5.47
C THR A 147 4.66 -5.70 -4.69
N ASN A 148 3.76 -6.67 -4.51
CA ASN A 148 4.07 -7.93 -3.81
C ASN A 148 5.13 -8.74 -4.56
N LEU A 149 5.02 -8.82 -5.88
CA LEU A 149 6.00 -9.50 -6.72
C LEU A 149 7.36 -8.78 -6.68
N SER A 150 7.36 -7.45 -6.76
CA SER A 150 8.59 -6.65 -6.67
C SER A 150 9.30 -6.84 -5.33
N VAL A 151 8.57 -6.86 -4.22
CA VAL A 151 9.13 -7.13 -2.89
C VAL A 151 9.69 -8.55 -2.80
N ALA A 152 8.97 -9.55 -3.29
CA ALA A 152 9.46 -10.94 -3.32
C ALA A 152 10.77 -11.08 -4.12
N MET A 153 10.85 -10.44 -5.29
CA MET A 153 12.06 -10.42 -6.12
C MET A 153 13.22 -9.72 -5.42
N LEU A 154 12.97 -8.57 -4.78
CA LEU A 154 13.99 -7.82 -4.05
C LEU A 154 14.56 -8.63 -2.88
N LEU A 155 13.68 -9.26 -2.08
CA LEU A 155 14.08 -10.11 -0.96
C LEU A 155 14.89 -11.32 -1.44
N THR A 156 14.39 -12.01 -2.48
CA THR A 156 15.07 -13.18 -3.05
C THR A 156 16.46 -12.81 -3.58
N ALA A 157 16.55 -11.73 -4.35
CA ALA A 157 17.82 -11.25 -4.90
C ALA A 157 18.79 -10.81 -3.79
N GLY A 158 18.31 -10.06 -2.79
CA GLY A 158 19.12 -9.61 -1.66
C GLY A 158 19.67 -10.76 -0.84
N LEU A 159 18.84 -11.76 -0.52
CA LEU A 159 19.26 -12.95 0.20
C LEU A 159 20.20 -13.82 -0.64
N ALA A 160 19.96 -13.95 -1.95
CA ALA A 160 20.86 -14.66 -2.86
C ALA A 160 22.26 -14.01 -2.94
N VAL A 161 22.32 -12.68 -2.97
CA VAL A 161 23.59 -11.94 -2.87
C VAL A 161 24.25 -12.20 -1.51
N GLY A 162 23.49 -12.21 -0.41
CA GLY A 162 23.98 -12.58 0.91
C GLY A 162 24.59 -13.99 0.95
N VAL A 163 23.91 -14.98 0.36
CA VAL A 163 24.41 -16.36 0.20
C VAL A 163 25.73 -16.37 -0.56
N HIS A 164 25.81 -15.63 -1.66
CA HIS A 164 27.01 -15.56 -2.49
C HIS A 164 28.21 -14.96 -1.75
N LEU A 165 27.97 -13.96 -0.89
CA LEU A 165 29.01 -13.28 -0.12
C LEU A 165 29.44 -14.05 1.14
N LEU A 166 28.52 -14.80 1.77
CA LEU A 166 28.75 -15.44 3.06
C LEU A 166 29.14 -16.93 2.95
N LEU A 167 28.68 -17.65 1.93
CA LEU A 167 28.97 -19.07 1.75
C LEU A 167 30.17 -19.31 0.81
N PRO A 168 30.90 -20.43 0.97
CA PRO A 168 31.96 -20.82 0.05
C PRO A 168 31.46 -20.90 -1.40
N PHE A 169 32.33 -20.59 -2.37
CA PHE A 169 32.06 -20.69 -3.81
C PHE A 169 32.06 -22.14 -4.31
N ARG A 170 31.30 -23.00 -3.66
CA ARG A 170 31.11 -24.41 -4.01
C ARG A 170 29.66 -24.61 -4.47
N PRO A 171 29.43 -25.35 -5.57
CA PRO A 171 28.13 -25.36 -6.24
C PRO A 171 27.00 -25.95 -5.39
N ILE A 172 27.28 -26.92 -4.53
CA ILE A 172 26.27 -27.57 -3.68
C ILE A 172 25.82 -26.61 -2.56
N GLU A 173 26.77 -25.98 -1.89
CA GLU A 173 26.52 -25.02 -0.82
C GLU A 173 25.77 -23.79 -1.34
N GLN A 174 26.14 -23.29 -2.52
CA GLN A 174 25.43 -22.18 -3.19
C GLN A 174 24.01 -22.58 -3.59
N LEU A 175 23.79 -23.80 -4.10
CA LEU A 175 22.47 -24.28 -4.47
C LEU A 175 21.54 -24.43 -3.25
N ILE A 176 22.04 -25.03 -2.17
CA ILE A 176 21.30 -25.16 -0.90
C ILE A 176 21.01 -23.76 -0.32
N GLY A 177 22.02 -22.88 -0.29
CA GLY A 177 21.87 -21.52 0.18
C GLY A 177 20.83 -20.74 -0.62
N LEU A 178 20.83 -20.86 -1.95
CA LEU A 178 19.84 -20.23 -2.82
C LEU A 178 18.42 -20.76 -2.57
N GLY A 179 18.27 -22.07 -2.37
CA GLY A 179 16.99 -22.68 -2.00
C GLY A 179 16.44 -22.13 -0.68
N LEU A 180 17.31 -22.00 0.33
CA LEU A 180 16.95 -21.42 1.63
C LEU A 180 16.60 -19.93 1.49
N ALA A 181 17.38 -19.16 0.73
CA ALA A 181 17.13 -17.75 0.45
C ALA A 181 15.78 -17.54 -0.23
N ALA A 182 15.47 -18.33 -1.26
CA ALA A 182 14.19 -18.26 -1.96
C ALA A 182 13.02 -18.63 -1.06
N THR A 183 13.14 -19.68 -0.24
CA THR A 183 12.09 -20.10 0.70
C THR A 183 11.84 -19.02 1.75
N THR A 184 12.91 -18.47 2.35
CA THR A 184 12.83 -17.39 3.34
C THR A 184 12.20 -16.14 2.74
N ALA A 185 12.60 -15.76 1.51
CA ALA A 185 11.99 -14.64 0.81
C ALA A 185 10.50 -14.86 0.55
N ALA A 186 10.11 -16.07 0.12
CA ALA A 186 8.71 -16.40 -0.16
C ALA A 186 7.83 -16.36 1.10
N GLU A 187 8.37 -16.75 2.26
CA GLU A 187 7.67 -16.64 3.54
C GLU A 187 7.47 -15.19 4.00
N LEU A 188 8.49 -14.33 3.81
CA LEU A 188 8.43 -12.93 4.25
C LEU A 188 7.71 -12.00 3.27
N ALA A 189 7.68 -12.34 1.98
CA ALA A 189 7.19 -11.46 0.93
C ALA A 189 5.71 -11.03 1.05
N PRO A 190 4.75 -11.88 1.47
CA PRO A 190 3.34 -11.47 1.56
C PRO A 190 3.15 -10.31 2.56
N ASP A 191 3.71 -10.43 3.76
CA ASP A 191 3.56 -9.43 4.81
C ASP A 191 4.31 -8.15 4.46
N LEU A 192 5.57 -8.27 4.02
CA LEU A 192 6.36 -7.11 3.61
C LEU A 192 5.81 -6.42 2.36
N GLY A 193 5.20 -7.18 1.45
CA GLY A 193 4.50 -6.68 0.27
C GLY A 193 3.27 -5.86 0.67
N SER A 194 2.45 -6.37 1.59
CA SER A 194 1.30 -5.66 2.15
C SER A 194 1.72 -4.36 2.87
N MET A 195 2.80 -4.40 3.66
CA MET A 195 3.35 -3.21 4.30
C MET A 195 3.87 -2.19 3.28
N ALA A 196 4.60 -2.65 2.26
CA ALA A 196 5.09 -1.78 1.19
C ALA A 196 3.93 -1.12 0.43
N GLN A 197 2.83 -1.85 0.20
CA GLN A 197 1.62 -1.26 -0.34
C GLN A 197 1.10 -0.15 0.57
N ARG A 198 0.76 -0.50 1.82
CA ARG A 198 0.12 0.41 2.79
C ARG A 198 0.91 1.69 3.05
N TYR A 199 2.23 1.59 3.15
CA TYR A 199 3.06 2.71 3.61
C TYR A 199 3.86 3.40 2.50
N LEU A 200 4.14 2.73 1.38
CA LEU A 200 5.00 3.27 0.33
C LEU A 200 4.25 3.50 -0.99
N THR A 201 3.47 2.53 -1.46
CA THR A 201 2.92 2.58 -2.83
C THR A 201 1.47 3.04 -2.90
N THR A 202 0.75 3.11 -1.78
CA THR A 202 -0.63 3.61 -1.72
C THR A 202 -0.79 4.73 -0.68
N ALA A 203 -1.85 5.52 -0.86
CA ALA A 203 -2.31 6.58 0.04
C ALA A 203 -3.82 6.77 -0.12
N ILE A 204 -4.55 7.14 0.92
CA ILE A 204 -6.01 7.29 0.81
C ILE A 204 -6.35 8.47 -0.12
N PRO A 205 -7.25 8.30 -1.11
CA PRO A 205 -7.48 9.28 -2.18
C PRO A 205 -8.37 10.45 -1.75
N PHE A 206 -7.94 11.20 -0.72
CA PHE A 206 -8.66 12.37 -0.23
C PHE A 206 -8.63 13.54 -1.21
N ASN A 207 -7.57 13.64 -2.02
CA ASN A 207 -7.33 14.76 -2.94
C ASN A 207 -7.61 14.40 -4.40
N LEU A 208 -8.36 13.32 -4.68
CA LEU A 208 -8.69 12.95 -6.06
C LEU A 208 -10.15 13.24 -6.39
N ALA A 209 -10.37 13.80 -7.57
CA ALA A 209 -11.67 13.88 -8.24
C ALA A 209 -11.66 13.02 -9.50
N ILE A 210 -12.73 12.26 -9.73
CA ILE A 210 -12.89 11.46 -10.96
C ILE A 210 -13.31 12.41 -12.08
N GLU A 211 -12.51 12.54 -13.12
CA GLU A 211 -12.80 13.45 -14.25
C GLU A 211 -13.58 12.76 -15.36
N ASN A 212 -13.08 11.60 -15.83
CA ASN A 212 -13.66 10.89 -16.96
C ASN A 212 -13.29 9.41 -16.93
N ILE A 213 -14.09 8.57 -17.57
CA ILE A 213 -13.82 7.16 -17.81
C ILE A 213 -13.96 6.92 -19.31
N THR A 214 -12.86 6.59 -19.97
CA THR A 214 -12.83 6.34 -21.41
C THR A 214 -12.44 4.90 -21.70
N ARG A 215 -13.00 4.33 -22.78
CA ARG A 215 -12.49 3.06 -23.31
C ARG A 215 -11.22 3.35 -24.11
N THR A 216 -10.19 2.56 -23.89
CA THR A 216 -8.89 2.72 -24.54
C THR A 216 -8.34 1.35 -24.96
N ARG A 217 -7.25 1.37 -25.69
CA ARG A 217 -6.44 0.20 -26.01
C ARG A 217 -5.00 0.50 -25.67
N ASP A 218 -4.31 -0.47 -25.10
CA ASP A 218 -2.87 -0.34 -24.88
C ASP A 218 -2.10 -0.50 -26.21
N VAL A 219 -0.78 -0.33 -26.15
CA VAL A 219 0.12 -0.46 -27.31
C VAL A 219 0.11 -1.87 -27.93
N TRP A 220 -0.35 -2.87 -27.20
CA TRP A 220 -0.50 -4.25 -27.66
C TRP A 220 -1.92 -4.57 -28.14
N GLY A 221 -2.80 -3.56 -28.21
CA GLY A 221 -4.17 -3.69 -28.69
C GLY A 221 -5.15 -4.29 -27.69
N ARG A 222 -4.74 -4.53 -26.44
CA ARG A 222 -5.63 -5.05 -25.40
C ARG A 222 -6.60 -3.97 -24.97
N GLU A 223 -7.87 -4.34 -24.84
CA GLU A 223 -8.91 -3.42 -24.41
C GLU A 223 -8.78 -3.11 -22.92
N ALA A 224 -8.94 -1.82 -22.59
CA ALA A 224 -8.91 -1.34 -21.23
C ALA A 224 -9.88 -0.16 -21.07
N HIS A 225 -10.13 0.21 -19.82
CA HIS A 225 -10.77 1.47 -19.47
C HIS A 225 -9.75 2.35 -18.76
N PHE A 226 -9.62 3.60 -19.18
CA PHE A 226 -8.82 4.59 -18.47
C PHE A 226 -9.71 5.46 -17.61
N VAL A 227 -9.50 5.40 -16.30
CA VAL A 227 -10.16 6.24 -15.31
C VAL A 227 -9.25 7.43 -15.04
N LYS A 228 -9.57 8.57 -15.65
CA LYS A 228 -8.84 9.81 -15.48
C LYS A 228 -9.26 10.48 -14.17
N VAL A 229 -8.28 10.95 -13.42
CA VAL A 229 -8.50 11.72 -12.19
C VAL A 229 -7.79 13.06 -12.26
N GLY A 230 -8.25 13.99 -11.42
CA GLY A 230 -7.62 15.28 -11.18
C GLY A 230 -7.39 15.50 -9.70
N TRP A 231 -6.40 16.32 -9.37
CA TRP A 231 -6.16 16.75 -8.00
C TRP A 231 -7.24 17.74 -7.54
N GLN A 232 -7.80 17.53 -6.35
CA GLN A 232 -8.77 18.36 -5.68
C GLN A 232 -8.22 18.79 -4.31
N GLU A 233 -8.20 20.10 -4.05
CA GLU A 233 -7.87 20.67 -2.74
C GLU A 233 -9.01 20.53 -1.72
#